data_AF-A0A1Q6L8T8-F1
#
_entry.id   AF-A0A1Q6L8T8-F1
#
_cell.length_a   1.000
_cell.length_b   1.000
_cell.length_c   1.000
_cell.angle_alpha   90.00
_cell.angle_beta   90.00
_cell.angle_gamma   90.00
#
_symmetry.space_group_name_H-M   'P 1'
#
loop_
_entity.id
_entity.type
_entity.pdbx_description
1 polymer ?
#
loop_
_entity_poly.entity_id
_entity_poly.type
_entity_poly.pdbx_seq_one_letter_code
_entity_poly.pdbx_strand_id
1 'polypeptide(L)'
;MKKKNIIPETKNTNSLRVLYKKVGQTPEVKIIKNIYKLKKAIIQKNLDIVPYEKLFIICHNNKSKAPMRPNIFLPLRRIIGDLVVVNIDKKSREFQSISQEDIIWFSKDLTSKSAKSVKITPQQRKSNFPFIYERGVGNNKYSDSPPFDKLLMNMLINIQLALATVLKNNGDDNNDKKGTTKKNTGT
;
A
#
# COMPACT_ATOMS: atom_id res chain seq x y z
N MET A 1 -47.45 -15.63 28.68
CA MET A 1 -46.33 -16.02 27.80
C MET A 1 -45.30 -14.88 27.71
N LYS A 2 -44.07 -15.19 28.11
CA LYS A 2 -42.76 -14.50 27.89
C LYS A 2 -42.68 -12.97 28.05
N LYS A 3 -42.27 -12.55 29.26
CA LYS A 3 -41.65 -11.25 29.56
C LYS A 3 -40.47 -11.02 28.59
N LYS A 4 -40.53 -9.95 27.79
CA LYS A 4 -39.39 -9.48 26.99
C LYS A 4 -38.32 -9.01 27.98
N ASN A 5 -37.19 -9.71 28.02
CA ASN A 5 -36.00 -9.29 28.75
C ASN A 5 -35.58 -7.91 28.22
N ILE A 6 -35.83 -6.88 29.04
CA ILE A 6 -35.26 -5.55 28.88
C ILE A 6 -33.78 -5.73 29.18
N ILE A 7 -32.95 -5.64 28.13
CA ILE A 7 -31.50 -5.63 28.27
C ILE A 7 -31.16 -4.43 29.16
N PRO A 8 -30.45 -4.61 30.29
CA PRO A 8 -30.17 -3.50 31.17
C PRO A 8 -29.36 -2.44 30.40
N GLU A 9 -29.81 -1.19 30.46
CA GLU A 9 -29.05 -0.02 30.06
C GLU A 9 -27.79 0.06 30.93
N THR A 10 -26.74 -0.63 30.49
CA THR A 10 -25.43 -0.54 31.12
C THR A 10 -24.92 0.88 30.91
N LYS A 11 -24.84 1.63 32.01
CA LYS A 11 -24.16 2.92 32.13
C LYS A 11 -22.68 2.73 31.80
N ASN A 12 -22.34 2.58 30.52
CA ASN A 12 -20.98 2.61 30.06
C ASN A 12 -20.55 4.08 29.98
N THR A 13 -20.12 4.62 31.13
CA THR A 13 -19.49 5.95 31.25
C THR A 13 -18.06 5.98 30.71
N ASN A 14 -17.56 4.85 30.20
CA ASN A 14 -16.20 4.76 29.68
C ASN A 14 -16.14 5.35 28.28
N SER A 15 -15.58 6.55 28.20
CA SER A 15 -15.25 7.19 26.94
C SER A 15 -14.05 6.50 26.29
N LEU A 16 -14.17 6.22 24.99
CA LEU A 16 -13.17 5.52 24.21
C LEU A 16 -12.43 6.50 23.32
N ARG A 17 -11.11 6.64 23.52
CA ARG A 17 -10.26 7.44 22.64
C ARG A 17 -9.83 6.62 21.44
N VAL A 18 -10.20 7.09 20.25
CA VAL A 18 -9.93 6.43 18.96
C VAL A 18 -9.25 7.39 18.01
N LEU A 19 -8.59 6.85 16.98
CA LEU A 19 -8.02 7.63 15.89
C LEU A 19 -8.92 7.50 14.67
N TYR A 20 -9.50 8.61 14.23
CA TYR A 20 -10.39 8.67 13.07
C TYR A 20 -9.68 9.29 11.89
N LYS A 21 -9.83 8.71 10.70
CA LYS A 21 -9.30 9.31 9.47
C LYS A 21 -10.36 9.34 8.39
N LYS A 22 -10.74 10.54 7.98
CA LYS A 22 -11.59 10.75 6.81
C LYS A 22 -10.77 10.62 5.53
N VAL A 23 -11.40 10.18 4.44
CA VAL A 23 -10.74 10.13 3.13
C VAL A 23 -10.16 11.50 2.76
N GLY A 24 -8.86 11.54 2.42
CA GLY A 24 -8.17 12.75 1.99
C GLY A 24 -7.82 13.75 3.09
N GLN A 25 -8.13 13.43 4.36
CA GLN A 25 -7.78 14.27 5.51
C GLN A 25 -6.73 13.58 6.39
N THR A 26 -6.07 14.35 7.24
CA THR A 26 -5.16 13.84 8.27
C THR A 26 -5.93 13.10 9.36
N PRO A 27 -5.31 12.12 10.05
CA PRO A 27 -5.94 11.45 11.18
C PRO A 27 -6.19 12.42 12.34
N GLU A 28 -7.35 12.29 12.98
CA GLU A 28 -7.81 13.10 14.11
C GLU A 28 -8.19 12.21 15.28
N VAL A 29 -7.86 12.65 16.50
CA VAL A 29 -8.26 11.94 17.71
C VAL A 29 -9.72 12.25 18.02
N LYS A 30 -10.53 11.22 18.22
CA LYS A 30 -11.94 11.36 18.60
C LYS A 30 -12.24 10.59 19.88
N ILE A 31 -13.16 11.12 20.66
CA ILE A 31 -13.62 10.51 21.91
C ILE A 31 -15.06 10.02 21.69
N ILE A 32 -15.24 8.71 21.76
CA ILE A 32 -16.54 8.05 21.63
C ILE A 32 -17.10 7.81 23.02
N LYS A 33 -18.18 8.50 23.39
CA LYS A 33 -18.80 8.37 24.71
C LYS A 33 -19.55 7.05 24.91
N ASN A 34 -20.05 6.44 23.83
CA ASN A 34 -20.90 5.25 23.91
C ASN A 34 -20.36 4.10 23.03
N ILE A 35 -19.70 3.15 23.70
CA ILE A 35 -19.08 1.97 23.07
C ILE A 35 -20.15 1.01 22.52
N TYR A 36 -21.30 0.89 23.19
CA TYR A 36 -22.39 0.02 22.73
C TYR A 36 -22.94 0.48 21.37
N LYS A 37 -23.13 1.79 21.21
CA LYS A 37 -23.56 2.39 19.94
C LYS A 37 -22.54 2.13 18.82
N LEU A 38 -21.24 2.17 19.14
CA LEU A 38 -20.17 1.81 18.21
C LEU A 38 -20.26 0.33 17.79
N LYS A 39 -20.33 -0.59 18.76
CA LYS A 39 -20.49 -2.05 18.50
C LYS A 39 -21.69 -2.32 17.59
N LYS A 40 -22.84 -1.71 17.92
CA LYS A 40 -24.06 -1.84 17.13
C LYS A 40 -23.90 -1.29 15.72
N ALA A 41 -23.26 -0.14 15.56
CA ALA A 41 -23.01 0.47 14.24
C ALA A 41 -22.09 -0.37 13.35
N ILE A 42 -21.07 -1.02 13.93
CA ILE A 42 -20.17 -1.92 13.21
C ILE A 42 -20.97 -3.07 12.58
N ILE A 43 -21.84 -3.71 13.36
CA ILE A 43 -22.67 -4.83 12.91
C ILE A 43 -23.71 -4.34 11.89
N GLN A 44 -24.46 -3.28 12.19
CA GLN A 44 -25.53 -2.79 11.31
C GLN A 44 -25.03 -2.34 9.94
N LYS A 45 -23.85 -1.72 9.88
CA LYS A 45 -23.25 -1.24 8.64
C LYS A 45 -22.36 -2.27 7.95
N ASN A 46 -22.26 -3.49 8.49
CA ASN A 46 -21.38 -4.55 7.99
C ASN A 46 -19.93 -4.04 7.77
N LEU A 47 -19.40 -3.32 8.76
CA LEU A 47 -18.02 -2.84 8.73
C LEU A 47 -17.05 -3.99 8.94
N ASP A 48 -15.90 -3.91 8.28
CA ASP A 48 -14.83 -4.90 8.39
C ASP A 48 -13.80 -4.45 9.44
N ILE A 49 -13.23 -5.42 10.17
CA ILE A 49 -12.20 -5.18 11.18
C ILE A 49 -10.93 -5.86 10.70
N VAL A 50 -9.92 -5.05 10.40
CA VAL A 50 -8.66 -5.50 9.82
C VAL A 50 -7.55 -5.33 10.85
N PRO A 51 -6.72 -6.36 11.10
CA PRO A 51 -5.55 -6.20 11.96
C PRO A 51 -4.57 -5.20 11.34
N TYR A 52 -4.02 -4.33 12.16
CA TYR A 52 -3.05 -3.32 11.75
C TYR A 52 -1.96 -3.17 12.81
N GLU A 53 -0.85 -3.87 12.59
CA GLU A 53 0.24 -4.00 13.56
C GLU A 53 -0.28 -4.48 14.92
N LYS A 54 -0.18 -3.63 15.96
CA LYS A 54 -0.66 -3.90 17.32
C LYS A 54 -2.14 -3.55 17.52
N LEU A 55 -2.74 -2.79 16.61
CA LEU A 55 -4.11 -2.27 16.69
C LEU A 55 -5.01 -2.88 15.62
N PHE A 56 -6.26 -2.42 15.57
CA PHE A 56 -7.24 -2.83 14.58
C PHE A 56 -7.82 -1.61 13.87
N ILE A 57 -8.05 -1.75 12.57
CA ILE A 57 -8.74 -0.75 11.75
C ILE A 57 -10.15 -1.25 11.46
N ILE A 58 -11.14 -0.46 11.85
CA ILE A 58 -12.52 -0.60 11.41
C ILE A 58 -12.68 0.21 10.12
N CYS A 59 -13.09 -0.45 9.04
CA CYS A 59 -13.28 0.18 7.74
C CYS A 59 -14.51 -0.36 7.00
N HIS A 60 -14.83 0.23 5.87
CA HIS A 60 -15.88 -0.28 4.99
C HIS A 60 -15.45 -1.60 4.36
N ASN A 61 -16.40 -2.51 4.19
CA ASN A 61 -16.14 -3.76 3.51
C ASN A 61 -15.86 -3.49 2.02
N ASN A 62 -14.77 -4.06 1.50
CA ASN A 62 -14.38 -3.96 0.10
C ASN A 62 -15.40 -4.60 -0.85
N LYS A 63 -16.30 -5.47 -0.34
CA LYS A 63 -17.42 -6.06 -1.07
C LYS A 63 -18.63 -5.11 -1.18
N SER A 64 -18.61 -3.95 -0.53
CA SER A 64 -19.72 -2.99 -0.63
C SER A 64 -19.79 -2.42 -2.05
N LYS A 65 -21.01 -2.29 -2.58
CA LYS A 65 -21.27 -1.84 -3.96
C LYS A 65 -20.99 -0.34 -4.19
N ALA A 66 -20.70 0.43 -3.14
CA ALA A 66 -20.56 1.88 -3.24
C ALA A 66 -19.17 2.25 -3.81
N PRO A 67 -19.11 3.10 -4.85
CA PRO A 67 -17.84 3.63 -5.34
C PRO A 67 -17.28 4.63 -4.32
N MET A 68 -16.48 4.13 -3.38
CA MET A 68 -15.77 4.95 -2.40
C MET A 68 -14.32 5.16 -2.82
N ARG A 69 -13.76 6.32 -2.45
CA ARG A 69 -12.35 6.64 -2.73
C ARG A 69 -11.43 5.90 -1.76
N PRO A 70 -10.24 5.45 -2.21
CA PRO A 70 -9.25 4.85 -1.33
C PRO A 70 -8.74 5.89 -0.32
N ASN A 71 -8.54 5.46 0.92
CA ASN A 71 -8.00 6.31 2.00
C ASN A 71 -6.55 5.99 2.29
N ILE A 72 -6.22 4.69 2.39
CA ILE A 72 -4.87 4.21 2.70
C ILE A 72 -4.53 3.01 1.82
N PHE A 73 -3.27 2.96 1.39
CA PHE A 73 -2.70 1.81 0.70
C PHE A 73 -1.79 1.02 1.65
N LEU A 74 -2.19 -0.21 1.95
CA LEU A 74 -1.35 -1.20 2.61
C LEU A 74 -0.70 -2.09 1.55
N PRO A 75 0.42 -2.76 1.86
CA PRO A 75 1.15 -3.58 0.88
C PRO A 75 0.28 -4.62 0.16
N LEU A 76 -0.64 -5.27 0.87
CA LEU A 76 -1.49 -6.34 0.34
C LEU A 76 -2.97 -5.96 0.22
N ARG A 77 -3.36 -4.77 0.69
CA ARG A 77 -4.77 -4.37 0.76
C ARG A 77 -4.91 -2.86 0.66
N ARG A 78 -5.94 -2.41 -0.06
CA ARG A 78 -6.40 -1.01 0.02
C ARG A 78 -7.55 -0.88 0.99
N ILE A 79 -7.54 0.17 1.80
CA ILE A 79 -8.65 0.56 2.66
C ILE A 79 -9.41 1.67 1.96
N ILE A 80 -10.71 1.46 1.78
CA ILE A 80 -11.60 2.36 1.04
C ILE A 80 -12.54 3.04 2.03
N GLY A 81 -12.82 4.32 1.80
CA GLY A 81 -13.69 5.11 2.66
C GLY A 81 -13.05 5.52 3.98
N ASP A 82 -13.88 6.01 4.88
CA ASP A 82 -13.43 6.44 6.20
C ASP A 82 -13.00 5.24 7.04
N LEU A 83 -12.03 5.46 7.93
CA LEU A 83 -11.51 4.43 8.82
C LEU A 83 -11.38 4.94 10.25
N VAL A 84 -11.47 3.99 11.18
CA VAL A 84 -11.26 4.22 12.61
C VAL A 84 -10.24 3.21 13.09
N VAL A 85 -9.17 3.67 13.72
CA VAL A 85 -8.25 2.79 14.45
C VAL A 85 -8.73 2.68 15.89
N VAL A 86 -8.72 1.44 16.39
CA VAL A 86 -9.15 1.07 17.72
C VAL A 86 -8.18 0.06 18.32
N ASN A 87 -8.02 0.10 19.63
CA ASN A 87 -7.37 -0.97 20.37
C ASN A 87 -8.42 -1.97 20.82
N ILE A 88 -8.17 -3.27 20.58
CA ILE A 88 -9.04 -4.35 21.02
C ILE A 88 -8.17 -5.32 21.80
N ASP A 89 -8.51 -5.53 23.06
CA ASP A 89 -7.85 -6.57 23.83
C ASP A 89 -8.30 -7.93 23.34
N LYS A 90 -7.35 -8.75 22.90
CA LYS A 90 -7.60 -10.08 22.34
C LYS A 90 -8.20 -11.04 23.37
N LYS A 91 -7.89 -10.84 24.67
CA LYS A 91 -8.37 -11.71 25.75
C LYS A 91 -9.82 -11.39 26.11
N SER A 92 -10.09 -10.13 26.47
CA SER A 92 -11.43 -9.69 26.86
C SER A 92 -12.37 -9.39 25.69
N ARG A 93 -11.84 -9.23 24.47
CA ARG A 93 -12.57 -8.76 23.27
C ARG A 93 -13.25 -7.40 23.48
N GLU A 94 -12.67 -6.56 24.33
CA GLU A 94 -13.18 -5.23 24.64
C GLU A 94 -12.37 -4.13 23.94
N PHE A 95 -13.06 -3.02 23.65
CA PHE A 95 -12.41 -1.85 23.09
C PHE A 95 -11.68 -1.09 24.20
N GLN A 96 -10.40 -0.82 23.96
CA GLN A 96 -9.56 -0.03 24.85
C GLN A 96 -9.18 1.30 24.20
N SER A 97 -8.99 2.31 25.03
CA SER A 97 -8.52 3.61 24.56
C SER A 97 -7.08 3.50 24.07
N ILE A 98 -6.77 4.19 22.98
CA ILE A 98 -5.43 4.21 22.42
C ILE A 98 -4.52 5.09 23.32
N SER A 99 -3.27 4.64 23.49
CA SER A 99 -2.19 5.38 24.17
C SER A 99 -1.78 6.61 23.36
N GLN A 100 -1.07 7.55 23.98
CA GLN A 100 -0.65 8.77 23.27
C GLN A 100 0.48 8.49 22.28
N GLU A 101 1.38 7.58 22.65
CA GLU A 101 2.52 7.12 21.85
C GLU A 101 2.02 6.43 20.58
N ASP A 102 1.04 5.53 20.73
CA ASP A 102 0.40 4.87 19.60
C ASP A 102 -0.30 5.90 18.72
N ILE A 103 -1.08 6.85 19.28
CA ILE A 103 -1.74 7.89 18.48
C ILE A 103 -0.73 8.64 17.60
N ILE A 104 0.42 9.04 18.16
CA ILE A 104 1.44 9.77 17.42
C ILE A 104 2.05 8.89 16.32
N TRP A 105 2.41 7.65 16.65
CA TRP A 105 3.02 6.71 15.72
C TRP A 105 2.07 6.38 14.56
N PHE A 106 0.84 5.95 14.88
CA PHE A 106 -0.17 5.60 13.88
C PHE A 106 -0.61 6.82 13.08
N SER A 107 -0.69 8.02 13.66
CA SER A 107 -1.03 9.22 12.88
C SER A 107 0.00 9.51 11.79
N LYS A 108 1.30 9.44 12.12
CA LYS A 108 2.39 9.61 11.15
C LYS A 108 2.35 8.54 10.07
N ASP A 109 2.16 7.28 10.48
CA ASP A 109 2.17 6.14 9.57
C ASP A 109 0.95 6.11 8.62
N LEU A 110 -0.27 6.37 9.13
CA LEU A 110 -1.46 6.47 8.30
C LEU A 110 -1.40 7.66 7.32
N THR A 111 -0.69 8.72 7.70
CA THR A 111 -0.47 9.87 6.82
C THR A 111 0.51 9.53 5.70
N SER A 112 1.59 8.80 6.00
CA SER A 112 2.58 8.40 5.00
C SER A 112 1.98 7.44 3.95
N LYS A 113 1.08 6.56 4.38
CA LYS A 113 0.36 5.60 3.53
C LYS A 113 -0.95 6.15 2.93
N SER A 114 -1.27 7.41 3.18
CA SER A 114 -2.50 8.03 2.70
C SER A 114 -2.53 8.05 1.17
N ALA A 115 -3.70 7.76 0.61
CA ALA A 115 -3.94 7.92 -0.82
C ALA A 115 -3.73 9.39 -1.19
N LYS A 116 -2.72 9.67 -2.03
CA LYS A 116 -2.50 11.01 -2.55
C LYS A 116 -3.62 11.32 -3.51
N SER A 117 -4.43 12.33 -3.20
CA SER A 117 -5.33 12.91 -4.19
C SER A 117 -4.46 13.61 -5.22
N VAL A 118 -4.24 12.98 -6.37
CA VAL A 118 -3.69 13.69 -7.52
C VAL A 118 -4.75 14.69 -7.92
N LYS A 119 -4.54 15.97 -7.57
CA LYS A 119 -5.24 17.05 -8.27
C LYS A 119 -4.72 16.98 -9.70
N ILE A 120 -5.51 16.39 -10.59
CA ILE A 120 -5.22 16.47 -12.02
C ILE A 120 -5.49 17.94 -12.36
N THR A 121 -4.47 18.78 -12.28
CA THR A 121 -4.51 20.06 -12.97
C THR A 121 -4.67 19.72 -14.45
N PRO A 122 -5.67 20.26 -15.16
CA PRO A 122 -5.78 20.09 -16.61
C PRO A 122 -4.70 20.94 -17.28
N GLN A 123 -3.44 20.64 -17.01
CA GLN A 123 -2.33 21.16 -17.80
C GLN A 123 -2.15 20.20 -18.96
N GLN A 124 -2.51 20.70 -20.13
CA GLN A 124 -2.32 20.11 -21.45
C GLN A 124 -0.94 19.44 -21.52
N ARG A 125 -0.90 18.11 -21.41
CA ARG A 125 0.28 17.35 -21.82
C ARG A 125 0.05 16.92 -23.25
N LYS A 126 0.38 17.79 -24.20
CA LYS A 126 0.95 17.33 -25.47
C LYS A 126 2.34 16.77 -25.14
N SER A 127 2.37 15.53 -24.66
CA SER A 127 3.61 14.77 -24.58
C SER A 127 3.50 13.65 -25.61
N ASN A 128 4.35 13.69 -26.65
CA ASN A 128 4.48 12.67 -27.68
C ASN A 128 5.11 11.36 -27.16
N PHE A 129 4.81 10.97 -25.92
CA PHE A 129 5.28 9.74 -25.32
C PHE A 129 4.08 8.79 -25.16
N PRO A 130 4.09 7.59 -25.78
CA PRO A 130 2.99 6.64 -25.64
C PRO A 130 2.98 6.09 -24.21
N PHE A 131 2.04 6.61 -23.41
CA PHE A 131 1.77 6.16 -22.05
C PHE A 131 0.94 4.85 -22.14
N ILE A 132 1.59 3.69 -22.09
CA ILE A 132 0.90 2.39 -22.05
C ILE A 132 0.80 1.93 -20.60
N TYR A 133 -0.28 2.32 -19.91
CA TYR A 133 -0.95 1.48 -18.93
C TYR A 133 -2.35 2.03 -18.66
N GLU A 134 -3.36 1.47 -19.35
CA GLU A 134 -4.74 1.63 -18.95
C GLU A 134 -5.31 0.26 -18.59
N ARG A 135 -5.48 0.04 -17.29
CA ARG A 135 -6.08 -1.16 -16.73
C ARG A 135 -7.59 -0.96 -16.75
N GLY A 136 -8.25 -1.29 -17.86
CA GLY A 136 -9.69 -1.11 -18.02
C GLY A 136 -10.25 -1.82 -19.26
N VAL A 137 -10.78 -3.02 -19.03
CA VAL A 137 -11.78 -3.81 -19.78
C VAL A 137 -12.35 -3.20 -21.08
N GLY A 138 -12.11 -3.91 -22.20
CA GLY A 138 -13.04 -4.05 -23.32
C GLY A 138 -12.90 -3.04 -24.47
N ASN A 139 -12.21 -3.42 -25.54
CA ASN A 139 -12.79 -3.71 -26.86
C ASN A 139 -11.72 -3.70 -27.97
N ASN A 140 -11.77 -4.74 -28.80
CA ASN A 140 -10.95 -5.00 -29.98
C ASN A 140 -10.61 -3.75 -30.81
N LYS A 141 -9.31 -3.42 -30.90
CA LYS A 141 -8.64 -3.11 -32.17
C LYS A 141 -7.21 -3.62 -32.07
N TYR A 142 -6.82 -4.48 -33.02
CA TYR A 142 -5.45 -4.91 -33.22
C TYR A 142 -4.56 -3.67 -33.33
N SER A 143 -3.68 -3.48 -32.36
CA SER A 143 -2.55 -2.57 -32.45
C SER A 143 -1.30 -3.43 -32.34
N ASP A 144 -0.43 -3.34 -33.34
CA ASP A 144 0.87 -4.02 -33.45
C ASP A 144 1.87 -3.55 -32.39
N SER A 145 1.56 -3.73 -31.11
CA SER A 145 2.54 -3.65 -30.04
C SER A 145 3.34 -4.95 -30.04
N PRO A 146 4.69 -4.91 -30.02
CA PRO A 146 5.48 -6.14 -29.97
C PRO A 146 5.09 -6.92 -28.72
N PRO A 147 4.90 -8.26 -28.83
CA PRO A 147 4.51 -9.08 -27.70
C PRO A 147 5.51 -8.86 -26.56
N PHE A 148 4.99 -8.77 -25.35
CA PHE A 148 5.74 -8.50 -24.12
C PHE A 148 7.06 -9.31 -24.03
N ASP A 149 7.03 -10.54 -24.54
CA ASP A 149 8.17 -11.44 -24.61
C ASP A 149 9.36 -10.85 -25.39
N LYS A 150 9.11 -10.13 -26.51
CA LYS A 150 10.16 -9.49 -27.30
C LYS A 150 10.82 -8.33 -26.55
N LEU A 151 10.03 -7.60 -25.75
CA LEU A 151 10.53 -6.50 -24.93
C LEU A 151 11.35 -7.03 -23.75
N LEU A 152 10.88 -8.11 -23.12
CA LEU A 152 11.60 -8.80 -22.05
C LEU A 152 12.94 -9.37 -22.54
N MET A 153 12.94 -10.03 -23.71
CA MET A 153 14.16 -10.59 -24.32
C MET A 153 15.18 -9.49 -24.67
N ASN A 154 14.73 -8.37 -25.22
CA ASN A 154 15.63 -7.24 -25.49
C ASN A 154 16.25 -6.66 -24.22
N MET A 155 15.48 -6.58 -23.12
CA MET A 155 15.99 -6.11 -21.83
C MET A 155 17.04 -7.06 -21.26
N LEU A 156 16.80 -8.36 -21.34
CA LEU A 156 17.76 -9.40 -20.93
C LEU A 156 19.07 -9.33 -21.72
N ILE A 157 18.99 -9.18 -23.05
CA ILE A 157 20.16 -9.05 -23.92
C ILE A 157 20.98 -7.81 -23.55
N ASN A 158 20.32 -6.67 -23.29
CA ASN A 158 21.01 -5.44 -22.93
C ASN A 158 21.73 -5.54 -21.58
N ILE A 159 21.13 -6.21 -20.60
CA ILE A 159 21.77 -6.47 -19.30
C ILE A 159 22.98 -7.41 -19.49
N GLN A 160 22.84 -8.47 -20.28
CA GLN A 160 23.93 -9.39 -20.57
C GLN A 160 25.11 -8.69 -21.26
N LEU A 161 24.83 -7.82 -22.23
CA LEU A 161 25.86 -7.07 -22.94
C LEU A 161 26.60 -6.09 -22.03
N ALA A 162 25.87 -5.39 -21.15
CA ALA A 162 26.45 -4.48 -20.16
C ALA A 162 27.34 -5.23 -19.15
N LEU A 163 26.91 -6.40 -18.70
CA LEU A 163 27.72 -7.25 -17.81
C LEU A 163 28.96 -7.79 -18.52
N ALA A 164 28.83 -8.24 -19.77
CA ALA A 164 29.96 -8.73 -20.56
C ALA A 164 31.02 -7.65 -20.81
N THR A 165 30.60 -6.39 -21.05
CA THR A 165 31.53 -5.27 -21.20
C THR A 165 32.25 -4.94 -19.89
N VAL A 166 31.54 -4.95 -18.76
CA VAL A 166 32.16 -4.76 -17.44
C VAL A 166 33.15 -5.88 -17.11
N LEU A 167 32.81 -7.13 -17.41
CA LEU A 167 33.68 -8.28 -17.17
C LEU A 167 34.91 -8.29 -18.09
N LYS A 168 34.75 -7.89 -19.36
CA LYS A 168 35.86 -7.77 -20.32
C LYS A 168 36.85 -6.67 -19.94
N ASN A 169 36.36 -5.56 -19.38
CA ASN A 169 37.21 -4.45 -18.93
C ASN A 169 37.96 -4.74 -17.62
N ASN A 170 37.55 -5.75 -16.86
CA ASN A 170 38.16 -6.15 -15.58
C ASN A 170 39.05 -7.40 -15.70
N GLY A 171 39.21 -7.97 -16.90
CA GLY A 171 39.89 -9.24 -17.14
C GLY A 171 41.17 -9.14 -17.97
N ASP A 172 41.73 -7.94 -18.18
CA ASP A 172 42.95 -7.73 -18.96
C ASP A 172 44.13 -7.31 -18.07
N ASP A 173 44.38 -8.10 -17.03
CA ASP A 173 45.64 -8.07 -16.29
C ASP A 173 46.12 -9.53 -16.09
N ASN A 174 47.20 -9.86 -16.80
CA ASN A 174 48.07 -11.05 -16.71
C ASN A 174 47.72 -12.26 -17.60
N ASN A 175 48.36 -12.33 -18.77
CA ASN A 175 49.49 -13.25 -19.03
C ASN A 175 49.89 -13.26 -20.51
N ASP A 176 51.14 -12.91 -20.80
CA ASP A 176 52.00 -13.72 -21.67
C ASP A 176 53.46 -13.22 -21.64
N LYS A 177 54.18 -13.65 -20.60
CA LYS A 177 55.64 -13.82 -20.69
C LYS A 177 55.91 -15.11 -21.45
N LYS A 178 56.38 -15.02 -22.70
CA LYS A 178 57.18 -16.07 -23.34
C LYS A 178 58.44 -15.43 -23.90
N GLY A 179 59.55 -15.60 -23.18
CA GLY A 179 60.88 -15.29 -23.70
C GLY A 179 61.39 -16.42 -24.59
N THR A 180 62.20 -16.05 -25.59
CA THR A 180 63.40 -16.81 -26.04
C THR A 180 64.29 -15.91 -26.93
N THR A 181 65.39 -15.47 -26.34
CA THR A 181 66.80 -15.53 -26.80
C THR A 181 67.22 -15.17 -28.26
N LYS A 182 68.03 -14.09 -28.35
CA LYS A 182 69.15 -13.71 -29.26
C LYS A 182 69.37 -14.46 -30.60
N LYS A 183 69.62 -13.68 -31.67
CA LYS A 183 70.87 -13.74 -32.46
C LYS A 183 71.15 -12.45 -33.26
N ASN A 184 72.45 -12.15 -33.38
CA ASN A 184 73.10 -10.96 -33.93
C ASN A 184 73.14 -10.90 -35.48
N THR A 185 73.69 -9.77 -35.95
CA THR A 185 74.29 -9.42 -37.26
C THR A 185 73.32 -8.77 -38.24
N GLY A 186 73.61 -7.65 -38.89
CA GLY A 186 74.79 -6.79 -38.97
C GLY A 186 74.74 -6.03 -40.30
N THR A 187 75.22 -4.78 -40.31
CA THR A 187 76.05 -4.13 -41.35
C THR A 187 76.44 -2.76 -40.84
#